data_AF-A0A943X169-F1
#
_entry.id   AF-A0A943X169-F1
#
_cell.length_a   1.000
_cell.length_b   1.000
_cell.length_c   1.000
_cell.angle_alpha   90.00
_cell.angle_beta   90.00
_cell.angle_gamma   90.00
#
_symmetry.space_group_name_H-M   'P 1'
#
loop_
_entity.id
_entity.type
_entity.pdbx_description
1 polymer ?
#
loop_
_entity_poly.entity_id
_entity_poly.type
_entity_poly.pdbx_seq_one_letter_code
_entity_poly.pdbx_strand_id
1 'polypeptide(L)' 'MKEYKLLPANNPERTEQVINDMARAGWEVVSTSFWPAAFGCHLLITLARAQSTPNS' A
#
# COMPACT_ATOMS: atom_id res chain seq x y z
N MET A 1 7.93 12.93 -9.90
CA MET A 1 7.32 11.64 -10.34
C MET A 1 6.78 10.93 -9.10
N LYS A 2 5.76 10.06 -9.19
CA LYS A 2 5.19 9.35 -8.02
C LYS A 2 5.72 7.92 -7.96
N GLU A 3 6.13 7.48 -6.78
CA GLU A 3 6.48 6.10 -6.50
C GLU A 3 5.20 5.34 -6.10
N TYR A 4 5.01 4.12 -6.59
CA TYR A 4 3.84 3.29 -6.28
C TYR A 4 4.24 1.94 -5.68
N LYS A 5 3.47 1.47 -4.69
CA LYS A 5 3.67 0.17 -4.06
C LYS A 5 2.34 -0.58 -3.94
N LEU A 6 2.36 -1.87 -4.24
CA LEU A 6 1.22 -2.79 -4.10
C LEU A 6 1.52 -3.77 -2.98
N LEU A 7 0.68 -3.80 -1.96
CA LEU A 7 0.83 -4.73 -0.83
C LEU A 7 -0.43 -5.60 -0.70
N PRO A 8 -0.29 -6.93 -0.71
CA PRO A 8 -1.40 -7.82 -0.39
C PRO A 8 -1.62 -7.86 1.12
N ALA A 9 -2.89 -7.92 1.52
CA ALA A 9 -3.30 -8.09 2.90
C ALA A 9 -4.37 -9.17 3.00
N ASN A 10 -4.18 -10.07 3.97
CA ASN A 10 -4.99 -11.27 4.18
C ASN A 10 -5.59 -11.33 5.58
N ASN A 11 -5.30 -10.36 6.46
CA ASN A 11 -5.97 -10.20 7.74
C ASN A 11 -6.12 -8.71 8.10
N PRO A 12 -7.22 -8.28 8.75
CA PRO A 12 -7.47 -6.87 9.03
C PRO A 12 -6.43 -6.19 9.94
N GLU A 13 -6.01 -6.84 11.02
CA GLU A 13 -5.07 -6.27 12.01
C GLU A 13 -3.70 -5.95 11.39
N ARG A 14 -3.18 -6.87 10.58
CA ARG A 14 -1.96 -6.70 9.80
C ARG A 14 -2.14 -5.68 8.69
N THR A 15 -3.33 -5.58 8.10
CA THR A 15 -3.64 -4.54 7.10
C THR A 15 -3.49 -3.17 7.74
N GLU A 16 -4.09 -2.95 8.90
CA GLU A 16 -4.00 -1.71 9.65
C GLU A 16 -2.56 -1.40 10.06
N GLN A 17 -1.83 -2.39 10.57
CA GLN A 17 -0.42 -2.22 10.91
C GLN A 17 0.42 -1.80 9.70
N VAL A 18 0.24 -2.46 8.55
CA VAL A 18 0.95 -2.13 7.30
C VAL A 18 0.61 -0.72 6.83
N ILE A 19 -0.66 -0.32 6.86
CA ILE A 19 -1.08 1.04 6.48
C ILE A 19 -0.40 2.07 7.40
N ASN A 20 -0.41 1.83 8.71
CA ASN A 20 0.19 2.73 9.69
C ASN A 20 1.71 2.87 9.52
N ASP A 21 2.41 1.76 9.26
CA ASP A 21 3.86 1.78 9.03
C ASP A 21 4.21 2.48 7.70
N MET A 22 3.39 2.28 6.66
CA MET A 22 3.57 2.96 5.37
C MET A 22 3.28 4.47 5.48
N ALA A 23 2.25 4.86 6.25
CA ALA A 23 1.96 6.26 6.55
C ALA A 23 3.13 6.94 7.27
N ARG A 24 3.74 6.28 8.28
CA ARG A 24 4.96 6.77 8.96
C ARG A 24 6.15 6.93 8.01
N ALA A 25 6.23 6.11 6.97
CA ALA A 25 7.26 6.19 5.92
C ALA A 25 6.93 7.19 4.79
N GLY A 26 5.87 7.99 4.95
CA GLY A 26 5.45 9.05 4.02
C GLY A 26 4.68 8.55 2.82
N TRP A 27 4.08 7.36 2.90
CA TRP A 27 3.23 6.81 1.85
C TRP A 27 1.75 7.04 2.14
N GLU A 28 0.98 7.26 1.09
CA GLU A 28 -0.47 7.48 1.15
C GLU A 28 -1.21 6.34 0.46
N VAL A 29 -2.28 5.85 1.07
CA VAL A 29 -3.17 4.88 0.42
C VAL A 29 -3.98 5.60 -0.66
N VAL A 30 -3.83 5.18 -1.91
CA VAL A 30 -4.52 5.79 -3.06
C VAL A 30 -5.60 4.89 -3.65
N SER A 31 -5.58 3.58 -3.36
CA SER A 31 -6.63 2.65 -3.78
C SER A 31 -6.60 1.40 -2.89
N THR A 32 -7.78 0.81 -2.70
CA THR A 32 -7.92 -0.55 -2.18
C THR A 32 -8.72 -1.36 -3.18
N SER A 33 -8.20 -2.53 -3.56
CA SER A 33 -8.81 -3.38 -4.58
C SER A 33 -8.94 -4.80 -4.08
N PHE A 34 -10.04 -5.44 -4.39
CA PHE A 34 -10.27 -6.83 -4.00
C PHE A 34 -9.83 -7.76 -5.14
N TRP A 35 -8.89 -8.66 -4.86
CA TRP A 35 -8.47 -9.66 -5.84
C TRP A 35 -8.95 -11.05 -5.40
N PRO A 36 -9.87 -11.68 -6.17
CA PRO A 36 -10.19 -13.09 -5.98
C PRO A 36 -8.97 -13.94 -6.38
N ALA A 37 -8.43 -14.71 -5.43
CA ALA A 37 -7.37 -15.69 -5.66
C ALA A 37 -7.92 -17.11 -5.50
N ALA A 38 -7.27 -18.09 -6.14
CA ALA A 38 -7.71 -19.49 -6.12
C ALA A 38 -7.87 -20.09 -4.71
N PHE A 39 -7.23 -19.50 -3.69
CA PHE A 39 -7.32 -19.91 -2.29
C PHE A 39 -7.54 -18.72 -1.33
N GLY A 40 -8.46 -17.82 -1.69
CA GLY A 40 -8.95 -16.79 -0.77
C GLY A 40 -9.12 -15.43 -1.41
N CYS A 41 -9.46 -14.46 -0.58
CA CYS A 41 -9.59 -13.08 -0.99
C CYS A 41 -8.38 -12.28 -0.50
N HIS A 42 -7.68 -11.62 -1.42
CA HIS A 42 -6.59 -10.72 -1.06
C HIS A 42 -7.04 -9.29 -1.26
N LEU A 43 -6.98 -8.51 -0.19
CA LEU A 43 -7.07 -7.06 -0.30
C LEU A 43 -5.73 -6.55 -0.83
N LEU A 44 -5.74 -5.85 -1.95
CA LEU A 44 -4.59 -5.09 -2.43
C LEU A 44 -4.69 -3.65 -1.96
N ILE A 45 -3.62 -3.15 -1.36
CA ILE A 45 -3.46 -1.75 -0.99
C ILE A 45 -2.47 -1.13 -1.96
N THR A 46 -2.92 -0.14 -2.73
CA THR A 46 -2.06 0.68 -3.58
C THR A 46 -1.65 1.91 -2.79
N LEU A 47 -0.34 2.10 -2.64
CA LEU A 47 0.27 3.21 -1.93
C LEU A 47 1.04 4.07 -2.90
N ALA A 48 1.02 5.39 -2.70
CA ALA A 48 1.82 6.34 -3.47
C ALA A 48 2.66 7.22 -2.55
N ARG A 49 3.81 7.66 -3.03
CA ARG A 49 4.65 8.65 -2.36
C ARG A 49 5.25 9.61 -3.38
N ALA A 50 5.37 10.88 -3.01
CA ALA A 50 6.09 11.85 -3.81
C ALA A 50 7.57 11.46 -3.85
N GLN A 51 8.14 11.32 -5.05
CA GLN A 51 9.56 11.06 -5.19
C GLN A 51 10.30 12.35 -4.89
N SER A 52 11.05 12.40 -3.78
CA SER A 52 11.95 13.49 -3.48
C SER A 52 13.01 13.54 -4.59
N THR A 53 12.89 14.48 -5.52
CA THR A 53 14.00 14.79 -6.43
C THR A 53 15.17 15.26 -5.55
N PRO A 54 16.33 14.59 -5.58
CA PRO A 54 17.52 15.18 -5.00
C PRO A 54 17.76 16.47 -5.78
N ASN A 55 17.76 17.62 -5.07
CA ASN A 55 18.05 18.90 -5.70
C ASN A 55 19.40 18.81 -6.42
N SER A 56 19.42 19.27 -7.67
CA SER A 56 20.58 19.32 -8.57
C SER A 56 21.67 20.26 -8.07
#